data_AF-A0A9Q1C063-F1
#
_entry.id   AF-A0A9Q1C063-F1
#
_cell.length_a   1.000
_cell.length_b   1.000
_cell.length_c   1.000
_cell.angle_alpha   90.00
_cell.angle_beta   90.00
_cell.angle_gamma   90.00
#
_symmetry.space_group_name_H-M   'P 1'
#
loop_
_entity.id
_entity.type
_entity.pdbx_description
1 polymer ?
#
loop_
_entity_poly.entity_id
_entity_poly.type
_entity_poly.pdbx_seq_one_letter_code
_entity_poly.pdbx_strand_id
1 'polypeptide(L)'
;MFFMQVGTNIPCFITDSIGYHKQPFVLALVDNKAEPAQSFVIIEGRALPFAKILDALDTCFKSFYKFDLQYPKACYSTWDFIQKFVFKMMEDKGKASPPSVRSLRTFIISPECSPPASSDV
;
A
#
# COMPACT_ATOMS: atom_id res chain seq x y z
N MET A 1 -5.09 -4.06 -2.33
CA MET A 1 -4.16 -4.99 -1.66
C MET A 1 -4.99 -6.06 -1.01
N PHE A 2 -4.64 -7.32 -1.21
CA PHE A 2 -5.38 -8.47 -0.69
C PHE A 2 -4.50 -9.27 0.26
N PHE A 3 -5.10 -9.79 1.34
CA PHE A 3 -4.45 -10.69 2.28
C PHE A 3 -5.15 -12.04 2.20
N MET A 4 -4.38 -13.11 2.02
CA MET A 4 -4.89 -14.48 1.86
C MET A 4 -4.15 -15.43 2.79
N GLN A 5 -4.83 -16.49 3.24
CA GLN A 5 -4.20 -17.51 4.08
C GLN A 5 -3.23 -18.38 3.27
N VAL A 6 -2.13 -18.77 3.92
CA VAL A 6 -1.19 -19.77 3.41
C VAL A 6 -1.95 -21.08 3.10
N GLY A 7 -1.73 -21.65 1.92
CA GLY A 7 -2.44 -22.83 1.42
C GLY A 7 -3.50 -22.52 0.37
N THR A 8 -3.78 -21.24 0.09
CA THR A 8 -4.70 -20.88 -0.99
C THR A 8 -4.08 -21.16 -2.37
N ASN A 9 -4.88 -21.70 -3.30
CA ASN A 9 -4.47 -21.87 -4.69
C ASN A 9 -4.39 -20.50 -5.39
N ILE A 10 -3.19 -19.92 -5.40
CA ILE A 10 -2.91 -18.61 -6.01
C ILE A 10 -3.28 -18.58 -7.50
N PRO A 11 -2.95 -19.59 -8.33
CA PRO A 11 -3.35 -19.60 -9.74
C PRO A 11 -4.87 -19.52 -9.95
N CYS A 12 -5.65 -20.24 -9.14
CA CYS A 12 -7.11 -20.23 -9.20
C CYS A 12 -7.65 -18.83 -8.85
N PHE A 13 -7.17 -18.26 -7.73
CA PHE A 13 -7.54 -16.90 -7.32
C PHE A 13 -7.20 -15.87 -8.40
N ILE A 14 -6.01 -15.95 -8.98
CA ILE A 14 -5.60 -15.03 -10.05
C ILE A 14 -6.53 -15.18 -11.24
N THR A 15 -6.79 -16.41 -11.69
CA THR A 15 -7.68 -16.69 -12.83
C THR A 15 -9.07 -16.09 -12.64
N ASP A 16 -9.65 -16.27 -11.46
CA ASP A 16 -10.96 -15.72 -11.11
C ASP A 16 -10.92 -14.18 -11.02
N SER A 17 -9.80 -13.62 -10.57
CA SER A 17 -9.63 -12.18 -10.36
C SER A 17 -9.33 -11.36 -11.63
N ILE A 18 -8.77 -11.98 -12.69
CA ILE A 18 -8.35 -11.30 -13.93
C ILE A 18 -9.51 -10.55 -14.60
N GLY A 19 -10.74 -11.08 -14.50
CA GLY A 19 -11.93 -10.43 -15.04
C GLY A 19 -12.33 -9.14 -14.31
N TYR A 20 -11.99 -9.02 -13.03
CA TYR A 20 -12.45 -7.95 -12.14
C TYR A 20 -11.36 -6.93 -11.81
N HIS A 21 -10.10 -7.36 -11.80
CA HIS A 21 -8.97 -6.55 -11.36
C HIS A 21 -7.92 -6.40 -12.48
N LYS A 22 -8.17 -5.43 -13.36
CA LYS A 22 -7.24 -5.09 -14.46
C LYS A 22 -6.02 -4.28 -14.02
N GLN A 23 -6.03 -3.71 -12.81
CA GLN A 23 -4.95 -2.87 -12.31
C GLN A 23 -4.00 -3.67 -11.42
N PRO A 24 -2.69 -3.34 -11.40
CA PRO A 24 -1.71 -3.98 -10.54
C PRO A 24 -2.14 -3.95 -9.08
N PHE A 25 -1.98 -5.07 -8.38
CA PHE A 25 -2.26 -5.14 -6.95
C PHE A 25 -1.27 -6.04 -6.22
N VAL A 26 -1.00 -5.67 -4.97
CA VAL A 26 -0.23 -6.50 -4.04
C VAL A 26 -1.14 -7.55 -3.41
N LEU A 27 -0.69 -8.80 -3.45
CA LEU A 27 -1.26 -9.94 -2.77
C LEU A 27 -0.26 -10.42 -1.70
N ALA A 28 -0.68 -10.45 -0.44
CA ALA A 28 0.13 -10.93 0.66
C ALA A 28 -0.44 -12.25 1.21
N LEU A 29 0.39 -13.28 1.27
CA LEU A 29 0.08 -14.51 1.99
C LEU A 29 0.47 -14.31 3.45
N VAL A 30 -0.52 -14.48 4.32
CA VAL A 30 -0.38 -14.28 5.76
C VAL A 30 -0.63 -15.61 6.43
N ASP A 31 0.24 -15.98 7.35
CA ASP A 31 -0.02 -17.07 8.29
C ASP A 31 -0.79 -16.51 9.50
N ASN A 32 -0.92 -17.26 10.59
CA ASN A 32 -1.63 -16.75 11.78
C ASN A 32 -0.91 -15.58 12.50
N LYS A 33 0.20 -15.04 11.95
CA LYS A 33 0.97 -13.93 12.53
C LYS A 33 0.77 -12.64 11.74
N ALA A 34 1.15 -11.53 12.38
CA ALA A 34 1.08 -10.17 11.82
C ALA A 34 2.06 -9.90 10.66
N GLU A 35 2.93 -10.86 10.32
CA GLU A 35 3.91 -10.73 9.23
C GLU A 35 3.49 -11.60 8.03
N PRO A 36 3.49 -11.04 6.81
CA PRO A 36 3.22 -11.82 5.62
C PRO A 36 4.38 -12.79 5.34
N ALA A 37 4.06 -14.07 5.24
CA ALA A 37 5.01 -15.13 4.91
C ALA A 37 5.58 -14.97 3.49
N GLN A 38 4.76 -14.49 2.55
CA GLN A 38 5.19 -14.22 1.17
C GLN A 38 4.31 -13.14 0.55
N SER A 39 4.90 -12.29 -0.29
CA SER A 39 4.16 -11.25 -1.02
C SER A 39 4.27 -11.45 -2.52
N PHE A 40 3.27 -10.98 -3.25
CA PHE A 40 3.22 -11.02 -4.70
C PHE A 40 2.70 -9.69 -5.24
N VAL A 41 3.15 -9.31 -6.43
CA VAL A 41 2.51 -8.29 -7.24
C VAL A 41 1.84 -8.99 -8.41
N ILE A 42 0.52 -8.82 -8.54
CA ILE A 42 -0.25 -9.36 -9.65
C ILE A 42 -0.37 -8.27 -10.72
N ILE A 43 0.09 -8.56 -11.94
CA ILE A 43 0.02 -7.65 -13.09
C ILE A 43 -0.49 -8.47 -14.28
N GLU A 44 -1.64 -8.09 -14.86
CA GLU A 44 -2.22 -8.77 -16.03
C GLU A 44 -2.26 -10.31 -15.89
N GLY A 45 -2.67 -10.80 -14.71
CA GLY A 45 -2.75 -12.23 -14.42
C GLY A 45 -1.42 -12.93 -14.14
N ARG A 46 -0.30 -12.20 -14.04
CA ARG A 46 1.01 -12.75 -13.68
C ARG A 46 1.36 -12.41 -12.24
N ALA A 47 1.74 -13.43 -11.46
CA ALA A 47 2.23 -13.25 -10.10
C ALA A 47 3.75 -13.10 -10.08
N LEU A 48 4.23 -11.97 -9.55
CA LEU A 48 5.65 -11.72 -9.30
C LEU A 48 5.91 -11.88 -7.80
N PRO A 49 6.72 -12.86 -7.36
CA PRO A 49 6.97 -13.11 -5.94
C PRO A 49 7.99 -12.13 -5.35
N PHE A 50 7.77 -11.74 -4.09
CA PHE A 50 8.63 -10.87 -3.30
C PHE A 50 8.76 -11.38 -1.87
N ALA A 51 9.97 -11.32 -1.31
CA ALA A 51 10.24 -11.71 0.07
C ALA A 51 9.72 -10.66 1.07
N LYS A 52 9.84 -9.37 0.73
CA LYS A 52 9.37 -8.27 1.57
C LYS A 52 8.15 -7.61 0.95
N ILE A 53 7.16 -7.31 1.78
CA ILE A 53 5.95 -6.61 1.37
C ILE A 53 6.22 -5.20 0.84
N LEU A 54 7.24 -4.53 1.39
CA LEU A 54 7.63 -3.19 0.97
C LEU A 54 8.20 -3.19 -0.46
N ASP A 55 8.95 -4.23 -0.82
CA ASP A 55 9.49 -4.38 -2.18
C ASP A 55 8.38 -4.67 -3.20
N ALA A 56 7.37 -5.45 -2.78
CA ALA A 56 6.16 -5.67 -3.57
C ALA A 56 5.37 -4.37 -3.76
N LEU A 57 5.20 -3.59 -2.69
CA LEU A 57 4.49 -2.30 -2.74
C LEU A 57 5.21 -1.30 -3.66
N ASP A 58 6.53 -1.20 -3.55
CA ASP A 58 7.36 -0.35 -4.41
C ASP A 58 7.25 -0.75 -5.89
N THR A 59 7.33 -2.05 -6.18
CA THR A 59 7.17 -2.54 -7.56
C THR A 59 5.76 -2.28 -8.09
N CYS A 60 4.72 -2.53 -7.27
CA CYS A 60 3.34 -2.24 -7.62
C CYS A 60 3.15 -0.75 -7.89
N PHE A 61 3.69 0.12 -7.04
CA PHE A 61 3.63 1.56 -7.21
C PHE A 61 4.30 2.01 -8.53
N LYS A 62 5.52 1.54 -8.79
CA LYS A 62 6.25 1.83 -10.04
C LYS A 62 5.52 1.32 -11.28
N SER A 63 4.75 0.23 -11.16
CA SER A 63 3.97 -0.31 -12.28
C SER A 63 2.86 0.65 -12.71
N PHE A 64 2.23 1.41 -11.79
CA PHE A 64 1.25 2.43 -12.17
C PHE A 64 1.85 3.49 -13.09
N TYR A 65 3.09 3.92 -12.84
CA TYR A 65 3.78 4.88 -13.71
C TYR A 65 4.28 4.28 -15.00
N LYS A 66 4.85 3.07 -14.97
CA LYS A 66 5.38 2.40 -16.17
C LYS A 66 4.28 2.05 -17.18
N PHE A 67 3.08 1.74 -16.70
CA PHE A 67 1.95 1.37 -17.54
C PHE A 67 0.94 2.51 -17.75
N ASP A 68 1.27 3.74 -17.31
CA ASP A 68 0.41 4.92 -17.39
C ASP A 68 -1.02 4.69 -16.87
N LEU A 69 -1.11 4.05 -15.70
CA LEU A 69 -2.36 3.66 -15.07
C LEU A 69 -2.81 4.70 -14.04
N GLN A 70 -4.10 5.00 -14.03
CA GLN A 70 -4.71 5.82 -12.99
C GLN A 70 -4.97 5.00 -11.72
N TYR A 71 -4.74 5.59 -10.55
CA TYR A 71 -5.06 4.94 -9.27
C TYR A 71 -6.56 4.63 -9.14
N PRO A 72 -6.94 3.48 -8.56
CA PRO A 72 -8.34 3.17 -8.30
C PRO A 72 -8.98 4.20 -7.37
N LYS A 73 -10.19 4.67 -7.70
CA LYS A 73 -10.91 5.69 -6.90
C LYS A 73 -11.06 5.31 -5.43
N ALA A 74 -11.33 4.03 -5.15
CA ALA A 74 -11.56 3.52 -3.80
C ALA A 74 -10.33 3.64 -2.88
N CYS A 75 -9.11 3.63 -3.44
CA CYS A 75 -7.87 3.73 -2.68
C CYS A 75 -6.95 4.86 -3.17
N TYR A 76 -7.51 5.85 -3.87
CA TYR A 76 -6.77 7.01 -4.36
C TYR A 76 -6.07 7.75 -3.23
N SER A 77 -6.75 7.96 -2.09
CA SER A 77 -6.15 8.61 -0.91
C SER A 77 -4.94 7.86 -0.36
N THR A 78 -4.99 6.53 -0.36
CA THR A 78 -3.88 5.69 0.09
C THR A 78 -2.69 5.80 -0.85
N TRP A 79 -2.91 5.75 -2.16
CA TRP A 79 -1.84 5.91 -3.15
C TRP A 79 -1.27 7.33 -3.17
N ASP A 80 -2.12 8.36 -3.03
CA ASP A 80 -1.68 9.76 -2.87
C ASP A 80 -0.81 9.94 -1.63
N PHE A 81 -1.16 9.28 -0.52
CA PHE A 81 -0.33 9.25 0.68
C PHE A 81 1.02 8.58 0.42
N ILE A 82 1.03 7.37 -0.16
CA ILE A 82 2.27 6.64 -0.45
C ILE A 82 3.17 7.47 -1.38
N GLN A 83 2.62 8.04 -2.45
CA GLN A 83 3.34 8.89 -3.38
C GLN A 83 4.01 10.09 -2.69
N LYS A 84 3.25 10.84 -1.88
CA LYS A 84 3.72 12.09 -1.26
C LYS A 84 4.62 11.84 -0.05
N PHE A 85 4.34 10.82 0.75
CA PHE A 85 5.02 10.62 2.04
C PHE A 85 6.12 9.58 1.99
N VAL A 86 5.90 8.45 1.30
CA VAL A 86 6.89 7.39 1.20
C VAL A 86 7.89 7.72 0.10
N PHE A 87 7.39 8.05 -1.10
CA PHE A 87 8.23 8.34 -2.26
C PHE A 87 8.65 9.81 -2.39
N LYS A 88 8.12 10.70 -1.54
CA LYS A 88 8.40 12.15 -1.57
C LYS A 88 8.19 12.77 -2.95
N MET A 89 7.30 12.19 -3.76
CA MET A 89 6.94 12.74 -5.06
C MET A 89 5.88 13.81 -4.87
N MET A 90 6.30 15.07 -4.92
CA MET A 90 5.43 16.23 -4.94
C MET A 90 4.89 16.37 -6.36
N GLU A 91 3.62 16.02 -6.60
CA GLU A 91 2.94 16.54 -7.78
C GLU A 91 2.58 18.01 -7.51
N ASP A 92 3.38 18.92 -8.05
CA ASP A 92 3.20 20.38 -7.98
C ASP A 92 2.01 20.88 -8.82
N LYS A 93 0.89 20.15 -8.82
CA LYS A 93 -0.32 20.51 -9.57
C LYS A 93 -1.49 20.82 -8.65
N GLY A 94 -1.35 21.79 -7.76
CA GLY A 94 -2.46 22.56 -7.14
C GLY A 94 -3.57 21.78 -6.40
N LYS A 95 -3.49 20.44 -6.33
CA LYS A 95 -4.50 19.57 -5.73
C LYS A 95 -4.06 19.24 -4.31
N ALA A 96 -4.67 19.97 -3.39
CA ALA A 96 -4.48 19.78 -1.97
C ALA A 96 -4.83 18.33 -1.59
N SER A 97 -3.95 17.63 -0.87
CA SER A 97 -4.15 16.22 -0.48
C SER A 97 -5.45 16.01 0.29
N PRO A 98 -6.10 14.83 0.24
CA PRO A 98 -7.34 14.57 0.97
C PRO A 98 -7.18 14.81 2.49
N PRO A 99 -8.23 15.25 3.21
CA PRO A 99 -8.14 15.51 4.66
C PRO A 99 -7.59 14.33 5.48
N SER A 100 -7.97 13.09 5.14
CA SER A 100 -7.49 11.88 5.81
C SER A 100 -5.97 11.68 5.70
N VAL A 101 -5.41 11.99 4.54
CA VAL A 101 -3.97 11.94 4.25
C VAL A 101 -3.21 12.97 5.09
N ARG A 102 -3.80 14.15 5.28
CA ARG A 102 -3.23 15.20 6.14
C ARG A 102 -3.29 14.83 7.61
N SER A 103 -4.40 14.29 8.09
CA SER A 103 -4.53 13.85 9.49
C SER A 103 -3.55 12.72 9.83
N LEU A 104 -3.40 11.72 8.95
CA LEU A 104 -2.41 10.65 9.11
C LEU A 104 -0.98 11.18 9.12
N ARG A 105 -0.67 12.15 8.26
CA ARG A 105 0.63 12.83 8.29
C ARG A 105 0.88 13.46 9.67
N THR A 106 -0.07 14.22 10.19
CA THR A 106 0.09 14.87 11.50
C THR A 106 0.34 13.82 12.57
N PHE A 107 -0.40 12.72 12.57
CA PHE A 107 -0.22 11.65 13.55
C PHE A 107 1.18 11.00 13.49
N ILE A 108 1.71 10.74 12.28
CA ILE A 108 3.03 10.11 12.10
C ILE A 108 4.17 11.08 12.44
N ILE A 109 3.98 12.38 12.22
CA ILE A 109 4.99 13.41 12.47
C ILE A 109 4.95 13.92 13.93
N SER A 110 3.83 13.72 14.65
CA SER A 110 3.73 14.08 16.05
C SER A 110 4.81 13.37 16.86
N PRO A 111 5.76 14.09 17.47
CA PRO A 111 6.66 13.48 18.45
C PRO A 111 5.83 13.00 19.64
N GLU A 112 6.16 11.84 20.20
CA GLU A 112 5.57 11.32 21.43
C GLU A 112 5.47 12.45 22.46
N CYS A 113 4.25 12.76 22.88
CA CYS A 113 3.99 13.67 23.98
C CYS A 113 4.61 13.02 25.24
N SER A 114 5.80 13.48 25.63
CA SER A 114 6.42 13.09 26.88
C SER A 114 5.46 13.43 28.02
N PRO A 115 5.31 12.56 29.04
CA PRO A 115 4.41 12.83 30.16
C PRO A 115 4.80 14.15 30.82
N PRO A 116 3.81 14.93 31.32
CA PRO A 116 4.09 16.21 31.95
C PRO A 116 5.06 15.99 33.11
N ALA A 117 6.17 16.73 33.08
CA ALA A 117 7.02 16.86 34.24
C ALA A 117 6.13 17.38 35.39
N SER A 118 5.87 16.52 36.36
CA SER A 118 5.29 16.90 37.63
C SER A 118 6.29 17.81 38.35
N SER A 119 6.22 19.11 38.06
CA SER A 119 6.59 20.11 39.05
C SER A 119 5.38 20.25 39.97
N ASP A 120 5.53 19.87 41.24
CA ASP A 120 4.88 20.57 42.37
C ASP A 120 5.41 20.04 43.71
N VAL A 121 6.14 20.94 44.38
CA VAL A 121 6.40 21.14 45.83
C VAL A 121 7.26 20.12 46.58
#